data_AF-A0A950AWL6-F1
#
_entry.id   AF-A0A950AWL6-F1
#
_cell.length_a   1.000
_cell.length_b   1.000
_cell.length_c   1.000
_cell.angle_alpha   90.00
_cell.angle_beta   90.00
_cell.angle_gamma   90.00
#
_symmetry.space_group_name_H-M   'P 1'
#
loop_
_entity.id
_entity.type
_entity.pdbx_description
1 polymer ?
#
loop_
_entity_poly.entity_id
_entity_poly.type
_entity_poly.pdbx_seq_one_letter_code
_entity_poly.pdbx_strand_id
1 'polypeptide(L)'
;VRATEAYLHTGPTTPVGLSGYSGGSVAADWASELAPAYAPDVNLVGVAEGGIPANYFDHFAYISGTAEYSAAIPGELLGLSRAYGLDLTPYLTADGLKVVQAESNTCIASDFGKYVVTISDILKQPYQDLAHTAPFSYMLGEQTMGVARTHPKEPLFMAMGNADGTGDGAMSAVDAKALARHYCSEGVPVDYQEYPGLSHIEAAAAFEPQTGPFLQARFAGAPAVNNCATLGP
;
A
#
# COMPACT_ATOMS: atom_id res chain seq x y z
N VAL A 1 7.59 9.01 14.36
CA VAL A 1 6.72 9.55 15.44
C VAL A 1 7.49 9.66 16.76
N ARG A 2 7.69 8.57 17.53
CA ARG A 2 8.40 8.61 18.86
C ARG A 2 9.70 9.43 18.90
N ALA A 3 10.56 9.28 17.89
CA ALA A 3 11.82 10.05 17.81
C ALA A 3 11.56 11.57 17.67
N THR A 4 10.55 11.95 16.89
CA THR A 4 10.11 13.35 16.72
C THR A 4 9.53 13.89 18.01
N GLU A 5 8.70 13.12 18.71
CA GLU A 5 8.12 13.52 20.00
C GLU A 5 9.20 13.75 21.05
N ALA A 6 10.17 12.84 21.13
CA ALA A 6 11.33 12.97 22.02
C ALA A 6 12.17 14.22 21.70
N TYR A 7 12.42 14.48 20.42
CA TYR A 7 13.20 15.63 19.97
C TYR A 7 12.50 16.97 20.22
N LEU A 8 11.18 17.03 19.99
CA LEU A 8 10.38 18.25 20.20
C LEU A 8 9.89 18.41 21.65
N HIS A 9 10.23 17.47 22.53
CA HIS A 9 9.77 17.40 23.91
C HIS A 9 8.23 17.43 24.03
N THR A 10 7.55 16.75 23.11
CA THR A 10 6.11 16.53 23.20
C THR A 10 5.82 15.22 23.94
N GLY A 11 4.62 15.08 24.50
CA GLY A 11 4.23 13.91 25.28
C GLY A 11 3.45 12.88 24.46
N PRO A 12 3.19 11.68 25.02
CA PRO A 12 2.40 10.62 24.38
C PRO A 12 0.93 11.02 24.13
N THR A 13 0.47 12.14 24.71
CA THR A 13 -0.87 12.69 24.45
C THR A 13 -0.93 13.52 23.17
N THR A 14 0.21 13.82 22.53
CA THR A 14 0.24 14.59 21.29
C THR A 14 -0.49 13.80 20.20
N PRO A 15 -1.57 14.34 19.63
CA PRO A 15 -2.30 13.61 18.61
C PRO A 15 -1.46 13.50 17.34
N VAL A 16 -1.50 12.34 16.71
CA VAL A 16 -0.74 12.00 15.50
C VAL A 16 -1.73 11.58 14.42
N GLY A 17 -1.59 12.15 13.23
CA GLY A 17 -2.29 11.69 12.04
C GLY A 17 -1.29 11.12 11.04
N LEU A 18 -1.68 10.07 10.32
CA LEU A 18 -0.89 9.53 9.22
C LEU A 18 -1.59 9.84 7.90
N SER A 19 -0.78 10.12 6.86
CA SER A 19 -1.28 10.16 5.49
C SER A 19 -0.26 9.55 4.53
N GLY A 20 -0.73 8.84 3.51
CA GLY A 20 0.11 8.27 2.46
C GLY A 20 -0.67 7.88 1.22
N TYR A 21 -0.14 8.21 0.05
CA TYR A 21 -0.72 7.82 -1.24
C TYR A 21 0.23 6.91 -2.03
N SER A 22 -0.29 5.99 -2.84
CA SER A 22 0.49 5.03 -3.63
C SER A 22 1.41 4.20 -2.71
N GLY A 23 2.71 4.10 -2.98
CA GLY A 23 3.66 3.46 -2.05
C GLY A 23 3.69 4.07 -0.63
N GLY A 24 3.24 5.32 -0.45
CA GLY A 24 3.07 5.93 0.87
C GLY A 24 1.92 5.33 1.67
N SER A 25 0.87 4.81 1.00
CA SER A 25 -0.24 4.13 1.67
C SER A 25 0.24 2.86 2.38
N VAL A 26 1.20 2.13 1.80
CA VAL A 26 1.81 0.95 2.43
C VAL A 26 2.39 1.29 3.79
N ALA A 27 3.09 2.42 3.91
CA ALA A 27 3.66 2.84 5.18
C ALA A 27 2.59 3.31 6.18
N ALA A 28 1.53 3.96 5.70
CA ALA A 28 0.44 4.46 6.53
C ALA A 28 -0.40 3.29 7.11
N ASP A 29 -0.79 2.36 6.24
CA ASP A 29 -1.58 1.17 6.56
C ASP A 29 -0.84 0.29 7.58
N TRP A 30 0.36 -0.21 7.24
CA TRP A 30 1.15 -1.07 8.12
C TRP A 30 1.48 -0.39 9.46
N ALA A 31 1.74 0.92 9.47
CA ALA A 31 1.94 1.64 10.73
C ALA A 31 0.68 1.63 11.59
N SER A 32 -0.50 1.75 10.97
CA SER A 32 -1.79 1.73 11.66
C SER A 32 -2.16 0.32 12.16
N GLU A 33 -1.91 -0.72 11.38
CA GLU A 33 -2.14 -2.11 11.78
C GLU A 33 -1.25 -2.51 12.96
N LEU A 34 0.04 -2.11 12.92
CA LEU A 34 1.03 -2.49 13.92
C LEU A 34 0.99 -1.61 15.17
N ALA A 35 0.47 -0.37 15.09
CA ALA A 35 0.47 0.58 16.19
C ALA A 35 -0.10 0.02 17.51
N PRO A 36 -1.23 -0.72 17.54
CA PRO A 36 -1.79 -1.24 18.79
C PRO A 36 -0.85 -2.17 19.58
N ALA A 37 0.03 -2.90 18.89
CA ALA A 37 0.98 -3.81 19.54
C ALA A 37 2.39 -3.21 19.66
N TYR A 38 2.87 -2.52 18.63
CA TYR A 38 4.24 -2.01 18.55
C TYR A 38 4.41 -0.62 19.18
N ALA A 39 3.39 0.22 19.08
CA ALA A 39 3.39 1.61 19.55
C ALA A 39 2.10 2.07 20.22
N PRO A 40 1.62 1.36 21.27
CA PRO A 40 0.36 1.71 21.95
C PRO A 40 0.38 3.04 22.70
N ASP A 41 1.58 3.62 22.90
CA ASP A 41 1.82 4.93 23.51
C ASP A 41 1.68 6.09 22.51
N VAL A 42 1.69 5.82 21.21
CA VAL A 42 1.46 6.84 20.18
C VAL A 42 -0.04 7.12 20.10
N ASN A 43 -0.44 8.37 20.38
CA ASN A 43 -1.83 8.82 20.25
C ASN A 43 -2.19 9.06 18.77
N LEU A 44 -2.30 7.97 18.00
CA LEU A 44 -2.82 8.01 16.64
C LEU A 44 -4.31 8.42 16.71
N VAL A 45 -4.72 9.38 15.86
CA VAL A 45 -6.12 9.86 15.83
C VAL A 45 -6.83 9.57 14.52
N GLY A 46 -6.10 9.15 13.49
CA GLY A 46 -6.66 8.73 12.21
C GLY A 46 -5.61 8.61 11.11
N VAL A 47 -5.99 7.90 10.06
CA VAL A 47 -5.12 7.58 8.92
C VAL A 47 -5.86 7.87 7.63
N ALA A 48 -5.22 8.63 6.73
CA ALA A 48 -5.70 8.88 5.38
C ALA A 48 -4.79 8.15 4.39
N GLU A 49 -5.33 7.25 3.60
CA GLU A 49 -4.53 6.46 2.67
C GLU A 49 -5.23 6.33 1.33
N GLY A 50 -4.46 6.31 0.24
CA GLY A 50 -5.03 6.13 -1.08
C GLY A 50 -4.09 5.51 -2.09
N GLY A 51 -4.64 5.01 -3.20
CA GLY A 51 -3.86 4.26 -4.19
C GLY A 51 -3.20 3.03 -3.56
N ILE A 52 -4.02 2.15 -2.98
CA ILE A 52 -3.60 1.16 -1.96
C ILE A 52 -3.26 -0.19 -2.62
N PRO A 53 -2.00 -0.67 -2.60
CA PRO A 53 -1.65 -2.02 -3.04
C PRO A 53 -1.93 -3.04 -1.92
N ALA A 54 -3.21 -3.32 -1.66
CA ALA A 54 -3.62 -4.16 -0.55
C ALA A 54 -3.11 -5.61 -0.63
N ASN A 55 -3.00 -6.16 -1.85
CA ASN A 55 -2.53 -7.51 -2.10
C ASN A 55 -1.43 -7.52 -3.17
N TYR A 56 -0.20 -7.85 -2.79
CA TYR A 56 0.93 -7.88 -3.71
C TYR A 56 0.86 -8.99 -4.78
N PHE A 57 0.13 -10.09 -4.53
CA PHE A 57 -0.07 -11.13 -5.54
C PHE A 57 -0.88 -10.59 -6.72
N ASP A 58 -2.02 -9.96 -6.40
CA ASP A 58 -2.93 -9.40 -7.40
C ASP A 58 -2.35 -8.13 -8.01
N HIS A 59 -1.66 -7.29 -7.23
CA HIS A 59 -0.92 -6.12 -7.71
C HIS A 59 0.07 -6.48 -8.81
N PHE A 60 0.98 -7.43 -8.55
CA PHE A 60 1.97 -7.83 -9.57
C PHE A 60 1.32 -8.39 -10.83
N ALA A 61 0.21 -9.14 -10.69
CA ALA A 61 -0.55 -9.62 -11.84
C ALA A 61 -1.21 -8.45 -12.61
N TYR A 62 -1.76 -7.47 -11.90
CA TYR A 62 -2.46 -6.32 -12.44
C TYR A 62 -1.54 -5.41 -13.26
N ILE A 63 -0.35 -5.10 -12.75
CA ILE A 63 0.59 -4.20 -13.43
C ILE A 63 1.50 -4.91 -14.44
N SER A 64 1.59 -6.24 -14.42
CA SER A 64 2.48 -7.01 -15.32
C SER A 64 2.17 -6.75 -16.79
N GLY A 65 3.18 -6.30 -17.54
CA GLY A 65 3.07 -5.98 -18.97
C GLY A 65 2.38 -4.64 -19.29
N THR A 66 1.96 -3.87 -18.29
CA THR A 66 1.43 -2.52 -18.50
C THR A 66 2.52 -1.55 -18.94
N ALA A 67 2.16 -0.55 -19.76
CA ALA A 67 3.12 0.38 -20.33
C ALA A 67 3.81 1.28 -19.29
N GLU A 68 3.10 1.63 -18.21
CA GLU A 68 3.55 2.63 -17.25
C GLU A 68 4.06 2.03 -15.94
N TYR A 69 3.28 1.14 -15.31
CA TYR A 69 3.53 0.67 -13.95
C TYR A 69 4.30 -0.64 -13.87
N SER A 70 4.35 -1.45 -14.94
CA SER A 70 5.13 -2.71 -14.91
C SER A 70 6.61 -2.51 -14.58
N ALA A 71 7.15 -1.33 -14.86
CA ALA A 71 8.52 -0.97 -14.52
C ALA A 71 8.81 -0.91 -13.01
N ALA A 72 7.79 -0.83 -12.16
CA ALA A 72 7.95 -0.85 -10.70
C ALA A 72 8.26 -2.26 -10.15
N ILE A 73 7.87 -3.32 -10.87
CA ILE A 73 7.98 -4.71 -10.43
C ILE A 73 9.40 -5.08 -9.93
N PRO A 74 10.49 -4.79 -10.67
CA PRO A 74 11.82 -5.21 -10.22
C PRO A 74 12.28 -4.46 -8.97
N GLY A 75 11.89 -3.18 -8.82
CA GLY A 75 12.17 -2.37 -7.63
C GLY A 75 11.43 -2.88 -6.40
N GLU A 76 10.15 -3.24 -6.55
CA GLU A 76 9.33 -3.83 -5.48
C GLU A 76 9.87 -5.19 -5.04
N LEU A 77 10.17 -6.10 -5.99
CA LEU A 77 10.78 -7.40 -5.68
C LEU A 77 12.13 -7.25 -4.98
N LEU A 78 12.95 -6.28 -5.41
CA LEU A 78 14.24 -5.98 -4.77
C LEU A 78 14.06 -5.44 -3.35
N GLY A 79 13.12 -4.53 -3.13
CA GLY A 79 12.79 -3.96 -1.82
C GLY A 79 12.33 -5.04 -0.84
N LEU A 80 11.38 -5.87 -1.27
CA LEU A 80 10.89 -7.00 -0.48
C LEU A 80 12.00 -8.03 -0.22
N SER A 81 12.80 -8.38 -1.22
CA SER A 81 13.92 -9.32 -1.03
C SER A 81 14.91 -8.82 0.02
N ARG A 82 15.21 -7.50 0.03
CA ARG A 82 16.07 -6.89 1.05
C ARG A 82 15.44 -6.97 2.45
N ALA A 83 14.14 -6.71 2.58
CA ALA A 83 13.43 -6.79 3.86
C ALA A 83 13.44 -8.21 4.46
N TYR A 84 13.40 -9.24 3.61
CA TYR A 84 13.39 -10.65 4.01
C TYR A 84 14.78 -11.31 4.02
N GLY A 85 15.85 -10.56 3.71
CA GLY A 85 17.20 -11.10 3.62
C GLY A 85 17.39 -12.15 2.51
N LEU A 86 16.58 -12.06 1.45
CA LEU A 86 16.59 -12.97 0.32
C LEU A 86 17.57 -12.49 -0.76
N ASP A 87 18.49 -13.37 -1.19
CA ASP A 87 19.23 -13.16 -2.44
C ASP A 87 18.32 -13.48 -3.63
N LEU A 88 17.93 -12.45 -4.40
CA LEU A 88 17.04 -12.61 -5.54
C LEU A 88 17.74 -13.25 -6.76
N THR A 89 19.07 -13.22 -6.83
CA THR A 89 19.89 -13.62 -8.00
C THR A 89 19.59 -15.02 -8.54
N PRO A 90 19.41 -16.07 -7.71
CA PRO A 90 19.13 -17.43 -8.20
C PRO A 90 17.81 -17.53 -8.97
N TYR A 91 16.83 -16.68 -8.62
CA TYR A 91 15.46 -16.71 -9.15
C TYR A 91 15.30 -15.91 -10.44
N LEU A 92 16.21 -14.97 -10.73
CA LEU A 92 16.10 -14.05 -11.86
C LEU A 92 16.48 -14.70 -13.19
N THR A 93 15.77 -14.35 -14.27
CA THR A 93 16.24 -14.61 -15.64
C THR A 93 17.47 -13.74 -15.94
N ALA A 94 18.05 -13.90 -17.14
CA ALA A 94 19.12 -13.01 -17.58
C ALA A 94 18.65 -11.55 -17.74
N ASP A 95 17.40 -11.33 -18.14
CA ASP A 95 16.84 -9.98 -18.29
C ASP A 95 16.39 -9.43 -16.94
N GLY A 96 15.80 -10.26 -16.08
CA GLY A 96 15.51 -9.95 -14.68
C GLY A 96 16.75 -9.46 -13.93
N LEU A 97 17.90 -10.12 -14.11
CA LEU A 97 19.16 -9.68 -13.51
C LEU A 97 19.57 -8.28 -13.97
N LYS A 98 19.44 -7.97 -15.26
CA LYS A 98 19.80 -6.65 -15.81
C LYS A 98 18.91 -5.56 -15.22
N VAL A 99 17.60 -5.77 -15.20
CA VAL A 99 16.67 -4.73 -14.72
C VAL A 99 16.77 -4.56 -13.21
N VAL A 100 16.89 -5.62 -12.41
CA VAL A 100 17.09 -5.51 -10.95
C VAL A 100 18.40 -4.79 -10.61
N GLN A 101 19.48 -5.01 -11.39
CA GLN A 101 20.74 -4.28 -11.22
C GLN A 101 20.61 -2.80 -11.58
N ALA A 102 19.85 -2.48 -12.63
CA ALA A 102 19.54 -1.10 -13.00
C ALA A 102 18.73 -0.42 -11.88
N GLU A 103 17.69 -1.09 -11.37
CA GLU A 103 16.82 -0.59 -10.30
C GLU A 103 17.55 -0.39 -8.96
N SER A 104 18.62 -1.15 -8.71
CA SER A 104 19.39 -1.03 -7.46
C SER A 104 20.01 0.34 -7.22
N ASN A 105 20.09 1.19 -8.26
CA ASN A 105 20.70 2.52 -8.22
C ASN A 105 19.77 3.64 -8.74
N THR A 106 18.47 3.38 -8.91
CA THR A 106 17.50 4.37 -9.38
C THR A 106 16.52 4.79 -8.28
N CYS A 107 15.87 5.93 -8.51
CA CYS A 107 14.73 6.38 -7.73
C CYS A 107 13.48 6.32 -8.61
N ILE A 108 12.33 6.06 -7.98
CA ILE A 108 11.02 5.81 -8.62
C ILE A 108 10.65 6.79 -9.75
N ALA A 109 11.04 8.07 -9.64
CA ALA A 109 10.77 9.09 -10.66
C ALA A 109 11.41 8.79 -12.03
N SER A 110 12.39 7.89 -12.09
CA SER A 110 13.04 7.47 -13.33
C SER A 110 12.45 6.19 -13.92
N ASP A 111 11.54 5.50 -13.23
CA ASP A 111 11.18 4.12 -13.55
C ASP A 111 9.85 4.01 -14.30
N PHE A 112 8.87 4.87 -14.03
CA PHE A 112 7.59 4.84 -14.74
C PHE A 112 7.74 5.00 -16.26
N GLY A 113 7.18 4.06 -17.02
CA GLY A 113 7.23 4.06 -18.49
C GLY A 113 8.62 3.79 -19.10
N LYS A 114 9.64 3.50 -18.29
CA LYS A 114 11.03 3.28 -18.75
C LYS A 114 11.18 2.00 -19.56
N TYR A 115 10.45 0.95 -19.16
CA TYR A 115 10.40 -0.34 -19.85
C TYR A 115 9.10 -1.06 -19.52
N VAL A 116 8.75 -2.04 -20.35
CA VAL A 116 7.62 -2.94 -20.10
C VAL A 116 8.17 -4.30 -19.76
N VAL A 117 7.78 -4.84 -18.61
CA VAL A 117 8.20 -6.17 -18.14
C VAL A 117 7.02 -6.97 -17.64
N THR A 118 7.12 -8.28 -17.76
CA THR A 118 6.21 -9.25 -17.14
C THR A 118 6.95 -10.00 -16.03
N ILE A 119 6.21 -10.65 -15.12
CA ILE A 119 6.81 -11.56 -14.14
C ILE A 119 7.67 -12.65 -14.80
N SER A 120 7.27 -13.13 -15.99
CA SER A 120 8.05 -14.11 -16.76
C SER A 120 9.36 -13.56 -17.35
N ASP A 121 9.43 -12.25 -17.61
CA ASP A 121 10.69 -11.62 -18.03
C ASP A 121 11.66 -11.50 -16.86
N ILE A 122 11.15 -11.35 -15.64
CA ILE A 122 11.97 -11.15 -14.42
C ILE A 122 12.40 -12.48 -13.79
N LEU A 123 11.47 -13.42 -13.61
CA LEU A 123 11.68 -14.64 -12.83
C LEU A 123 11.75 -15.90 -13.70
N LYS A 124 12.67 -16.82 -13.36
CA LYS A 124 12.78 -18.15 -13.95
C LYS A 124 11.61 -19.03 -13.52
N GLN A 125 11.25 -20.02 -14.32
CA GLN A 125 10.45 -21.16 -13.86
C GLN A 125 11.19 -21.92 -12.75
N PRO A 126 10.50 -22.41 -11.69
CA PRO A 126 9.05 -22.36 -11.47
C PRO A 126 8.52 -21.09 -10.77
N TYR A 127 9.38 -20.11 -10.48
CA TYR A 127 9.09 -18.97 -9.60
C TYR A 127 8.17 -17.89 -10.18
N GLN A 128 7.56 -18.13 -11.35
CA GLN A 128 6.65 -17.19 -11.98
C GLN A 128 5.25 -17.23 -11.34
N ASP A 129 4.88 -18.35 -10.72
CA ASP A 129 3.69 -18.45 -9.88
C ASP A 129 4.02 -17.99 -8.45
N LEU A 130 3.88 -16.68 -8.23
CA LEU A 130 4.23 -16.04 -6.96
C LEU A 130 3.39 -16.56 -5.80
N ALA A 131 2.12 -16.90 -6.03
CA ALA A 131 1.18 -17.35 -5.01
C ALA A 131 1.52 -18.75 -4.47
N HIS A 132 2.13 -19.61 -5.30
CA HIS A 132 2.35 -21.02 -4.94
C HIS A 132 3.82 -21.42 -4.83
N THR A 133 4.77 -20.54 -5.17
CA THR A 133 6.19 -20.88 -5.19
C THR A 133 6.97 -20.14 -4.12
N ALA A 134 7.68 -20.87 -3.26
CA ALA A 134 8.62 -20.27 -2.32
C ALA A 134 9.85 -19.70 -3.07
N PRO A 135 10.44 -18.59 -2.60
CA PRO A 135 10.12 -17.86 -1.37
C PRO A 135 9.00 -16.81 -1.51
N PHE A 136 8.54 -16.52 -2.74
CA PHE A 136 7.61 -15.43 -3.01
C PHE A 136 6.25 -15.60 -2.33
N SER A 137 5.69 -16.80 -2.32
CA SER A 137 4.41 -17.09 -1.63
C SER A 137 4.43 -16.72 -0.15
N TYR A 138 5.54 -17.00 0.54
CA TYR A 138 5.72 -16.62 1.94
C TYR A 138 5.87 -15.10 2.09
N MET A 139 6.79 -14.51 1.32
CA MET A 139 7.13 -13.10 1.41
C MET A 139 5.94 -12.18 1.09
N LEU A 140 5.18 -12.48 0.03
CA LEU A 140 4.05 -11.66 -0.39
C LEU A 140 2.80 -11.92 0.48
N GLY A 141 2.64 -13.14 0.99
CA GLY A 141 1.57 -13.45 1.94
C GLY A 141 1.71 -12.66 3.24
N GLU A 142 2.93 -12.55 3.78
CA GLU A 142 3.21 -11.74 4.97
C GLU A 142 3.07 -10.23 4.72
N GLN A 143 3.06 -9.78 3.45
CA GLN A 143 2.97 -8.37 3.06
C GLN A 143 1.58 -7.99 2.52
N THR A 144 0.61 -8.90 2.63
CA THR A 144 -0.79 -8.61 2.33
C THR A 144 -1.37 -7.78 3.47
N MET A 145 -1.96 -6.62 3.18
CA MET A 145 -2.58 -5.77 4.21
C MET A 145 -3.78 -6.48 4.83
N GLY A 146 -4.06 -6.27 6.11
CA GLY A 146 -5.09 -6.99 6.86
C GLY A 146 -4.61 -8.28 7.55
N VAL A 147 -3.36 -8.71 7.34
CA VAL A 147 -2.85 -9.98 7.91
C VAL A 147 -2.11 -9.79 9.23
N ALA A 148 -1.86 -8.57 9.66
CA ALA A 148 -1.24 -8.31 10.94
C ALA A 148 -2.06 -8.92 12.09
N ARG A 149 -1.38 -9.25 13.21
CA ARG A 149 -2.04 -9.80 14.41
C ARG A 149 -2.99 -8.81 15.09
N THR A 150 -2.89 -7.54 14.74
CA THR A 150 -3.72 -6.43 15.20
C THR A 150 -4.25 -5.70 13.98
N HIS A 151 -5.31 -4.92 14.18
CA HIS A 151 -5.92 -4.09 13.15
C HIS A 151 -5.89 -2.62 13.61
N PRO A 152 -6.09 -1.65 12.70
CA PRO A 152 -6.17 -0.24 13.06
C PRO A 152 -7.28 0.00 14.09
N LYS A 153 -7.08 0.92 15.05
CA LYS A 153 -8.12 1.27 16.04
C LYS A 153 -8.78 2.61 15.74
N GLU A 154 -8.10 3.43 14.96
CA GLU A 154 -8.46 4.78 14.62
C GLU A 154 -9.27 4.82 13.32
N PRO A 155 -10.05 5.89 13.08
CA PRO A 155 -10.77 6.02 11.83
C PRO A 155 -9.83 6.06 10.61
N LEU A 156 -10.25 5.41 9.54
CA LEU A 156 -9.54 5.36 8.27
C LEU A 156 -10.32 6.15 7.21
N PHE A 157 -9.60 6.94 6.42
CA PHE A 157 -10.08 7.46 5.14
C PHE A 157 -9.28 6.76 4.05
N MET A 158 -9.95 5.90 3.28
CA MET A 158 -9.33 5.08 2.24
C MET A 158 -9.82 5.55 0.88
N ALA A 159 -8.93 5.88 -0.05
CA ALA A 159 -9.32 6.39 -1.36
C ALA A 159 -8.69 5.62 -2.51
N MET A 160 -9.46 5.38 -3.57
CA MET A 160 -8.99 4.57 -4.69
C MET A 160 -9.54 5.06 -6.02
N GLY A 161 -8.67 5.22 -7.03
CA GLY A 161 -9.12 5.46 -8.39
C GLY A 161 -9.73 4.20 -9.01
N ASN A 162 -10.57 4.36 -10.03
CA ASN A 162 -11.07 3.23 -10.80
C ASN A 162 -11.27 3.65 -12.27
N ALA A 163 -10.16 3.69 -13.01
CA ALA A 163 -10.11 4.14 -14.40
C ALA A 163 -10.64 3.08 -15.38
N ASP A 164 -10.37 1.81 -15.13
CA ASP A 164 -10.63 0.71 -16.08
C ASP A 164 -11.77 -0.23 -15.66
N GLY A 165 -12.43 0.06 -14.54
CA GLY A 165 -13.49 -0.77 -13.93
C GLY A 165 -12.96 -1.81 -12.95
N THR A 166 -11.64 -2.00 -12.86
CA THR A 166 -10.96 -2.91 -11.93
C THR A 166 -9.98 -2.20 -11.00
N GLY A 167 -9.39 -1.09 -11.44
CA GLY A 167 -8.37 -0.33 -10.73
C GLY A 167 -8.03 0.99 -11.41
N ASP A 168 -7.01 1.67 -10.92
CA ASP A 168 -6.60 3.00 -11.39
C ASP A 168 -5.45 2.99 -12.41
N GLY A 169 -5.11 1.80 -12.93
CA GLY A 169 -3.99 1.53 -13.81
C GLY A 169 -2.70 1.15 -13.07
N ALA A 170 -2.60 1.43 -11.77
CA ALA A 170 -1.47 1.05 -10.92
C ALA A 170 -1.86 0.05 -9.82
N MET A 171 -3.00 0.27 -9.15
CA MET A 171 -3.49 -0.57 -8.06
C MET A 171 -4.92 -1.05 -8.32
N SER A 172 -5.27 -2.18 -7.70
CA SER A 172 -6.58 -2.82 -7.80
C SER A 172 -7.59 -2.16 -6.86
N ALA A 173 -8.67 -1.61 -7.44
CA ALA A 173 -9.77 -1.06 -6.65
C ALA A 173 -10.57 -2.15 -5.94
N VAL A 174 -10.59 -3.36 -6.51
CA VAL A 174 -11.23 -4.53 -5.90
C VAL A 174 -10.53 -4.88 -4.59
N ASP A 175 -9.20 -4.92 -4.58
CA ASP A 175 -8.42 -5.33 -3.39
C ASP A 175 -8.45 -4.26 -2.31
N ALA A 176 -8.34 -2.98 -2.68
CA ALA A 176 -8.48 -1.87 -1.73
C ALA A 176 -9.86 -1.87 -1.06
N LYS A 177 -10.93 -2.13 -1.81
CA LYS A 177 -12.29 -2.25 -1.26
C LYS A 177 -12.45 -3.49 -0.38
N ALA A 178 -11.80 -4.61 -0.73
CA ALA A 178 -11.79 -5.82 0.10
C ALA A 178 -11.10 -5.56 1.44
N LEU A 179 -9.97 -4.84 1.44
CA LEU A 179 -9.29 -4.40 2.66
C LEU A 179 -10.17 -3.50 3.52
N ALA A 180 -10.83 -2.51 2.91
CA ALA A 180 -11.76 -1.63 3.62
C ALA A 180 -12.89 -2.42 4.31
N ARG A 181 -13.45 -3.44 3.63
CA ARG A 181 -14.46 -4.33 4.22
C ARG A 181 -13.89 -5.18 5.35
N HIS A 182 -12.65 -5.65 5.23
CA HIS A 182 -11.98 -6.37 6.30
C HIS A 182 -11.86 -5.50 7.56
N TYR A 183 -11.37 -4.27 7.44
CA TYR A 183 -11.31 -3.34 8.57
C TYR A 183 -12.68 -2.99 9.15
N CYS A 184 -13.70 -2.81 8.30
CA CYS A 184 -15.07 -2.66 8.76
C CYS A 184 -15.55 -3.86 9.59
N SER A 185 -15.17 -5.08 9.21
CA SER A 185 -15.54 -6.30 9.94
C SER A 185 -14.85 -6.43 11.31
N GLU A 186 -13.67 -5.83 11.46
CA GLU A 186 -12.93 -5.67 12.72
C GLU A 186 -13.46 -4.49 13.58
N GLY A 187 -14.50 -3.79 13.11
CA GLY A 187 -15.14 -2.67 13.83
C GLY A 187 -14.44 -1.33 13.66
N VAL A 188 -13.51 -1.21 12.72
CA VAL A 188 -12.81 0.04 12.39
C VAL A 188 -13.78 0.99 11.67
N PRO A 189 -13.88 2.27 12.07
CA PRO A 189 -14.62 3.26 11.30
C PRO A 189 -13.89 3.58 10.00
N VAL A 190 -14.44 3.17 8.87
CA VAL A 190 -13.84 3.41 7.54
C VAL A 190 -14.73 4.34 6.71
N ASP A 191 -14.12 5.36 6.13
CA ASP A 191 -14.67 6.14 5.02
C ASP A 191 -13.91 5.76 3.74
N TYR A 192 -14.43 4.80 2.99
CA TYR A 192 -13.84 4.38 1.72
C TYR A 192 -14.46 5.14 0.56
N GLN A 193 -13.64 5.79 -0.25
CA GLN A 193 -14.06 6.52 -1.45
C GLN A 193 -13.40 5.94 -2.68
N GLU A 194 -14.24 5.49 -3.61
CA GLU A 194 -13.81 5.16 -4.96
C GLU A 194 -14.03 6.38 -5.86
N TYR A 195 -13.09 6.67 -6.75
CA TYR A 195 -13.17 7.74 -7.74
C TYR A 195 -13.31 7.15 -9.14
N PRO A 196 -14.57 6.95 -9.63
CA PRO A 196 -14.81 6.33 -10.92
C PRO A 196 -14.23 7.15 -12.06
N GLY A 197 -13.56 6.49 -12.99
CA GLY A 197 -12.96 7.07 -14.17
C GLY A 197 -11.64 7.80 -13.94
N LEU A 198 -11.12 7.85 -12.70
CA LEU A 198 -9.84 8.49 -12.41
C LEU A 198 -8.69 7.48 -12.45
N SER A 199 -7.62 7.83 -13.18
CA SER A 199 -6.31 7.16 -13.13
C SER A 199 -5.63 7.36 -11.78
N HIS A 200 -4.53 6.61 -11.54
CA HIS A 200 -3.78 6.67 -10.29
C HIS A 200 -3.34 8.09 -9.90
N ILE A 201 -2.91 8.90 -10.89
CA ILE A 201 -2.46 10.28 -10.66
C ILE A 201 -3.63 11.25 -10.47
N GLU A 202 -4.72 11.06 -11.23
CA GLU A 202 -5.93 11.89 -11.07
C GLU A 202 -6.62 11.63 -9.72
N ALA A 203 -6.64 10.37 -9.28
CA ALA A 203 -7.13 9.97 -7.97
C ALA A 203 -6.27 10.56 -6.85
N ALA A 204 -4.94 10.67 -7.02
CA ALA A 204 -4.07 11.36 -6.08
C ALA A 204 -4.47 12.84 -5.93
N ALA A 205 -4.70 13.50 -7.06
CA ALA A 205 -5.13 14.90 -7.08
C ALA A 205 -6.52 15.11 -6.42
N ALA A 206 -7.39 14.11 -6.46
CA ALA A 206 -8.68 14.13 -5.76
C ALA A 206 -8.56 13.83 -4.25
N PHE A 207 -7.65 12.93 -3.87
CA PHE A 207 -7.38 12.50 -2.49
C PHE A 207 -6.71 13.58 -1.64
N GLU A 208 -5.67 14.23 -2.17
CA GLU A 208 -4.82 15.18 -1.42
C GLU A 208 -5.64 16.31 -0.73
N PRO A 209 -6.58 17.00 -1.41
CA PRO A 209 -7.40 18.03 -0.77
C PRO A 209 -8.34 17.49 0.32
N GLN A 210 -8.66 16.20 0.33
CA GLN A 210 -9.57 15.57 1.31
C GLN A 210 -8.84 15.11 2.57
N THR A 211 -7.54 14.80 2.45
CA THR A 211 -6.68 14.40 3.58
C THR A 211 -6.67 15.46 4.69
N GLY A 212 -6.49 16.74 4.33
CA GLY A 212 -6.42 17.84 5.29
C GLY A 212 -7.68 17.97 6.16
N PRO A 213 -8.87 18.13 5.57
CA PRO A 213 -10.15 18.15 6.29
C PRO A 213 -10.40 16.89 7.14
N PHE A 214 -10.09 15.71 6.62
CA PHE A 214 -10.20 14.46 7.38
C PHE A 214 -9.35 14.50 8.64
N LEU A 215 -8.05 14.78 8.51
CA LEU A 215 -7.14 14.84 9.66
C LEU A 215 -7.49 15.97 10.62
N GLN A 216 -7.91 17.13 10.11
CA GLN A 216 -8.39 18.23 10.95
C GLN A 216 -9.58 17.82 11.83
N ALA A 217 -10.54 17.07 11.27
CA ALA A 217 -11.67 16.54 12.02
C ALA A 217 -11.23 15.54 13.11
N ARG A 218 -10.20 14.72 12.84
CA ARG A 218 -9.61 13.81 13.82
C ARG A 218 -8.89 14.55 14.94
N PHE A 219 -8.06 15.53 14.61
CA PHE A 219 -7.39 16.39 15.60
C PHE A 219 -8.38 17.17 16.47
N ALA A 220 -9.55 17.53 15.94
CA ALA A 220 -10.62 18.19 16.67
C ALA A 220 -11.53 17.25 17.48
N GLY A 221 -11.32 15.93 17.43
CA GLY A 221 -12.17 14.95 18.10
C GLY A 221 -13.59 14.85 17.53
N ALA A 222 -13.79 15.25 16.27
CA ALA A 222 -15.09 15.18 15.62
C ALA A 222 -15.44 13.72 15.27
N PRO A 223 -16.74 13.34 15.26
CA PRO A 223 -17.18 12.00 14.91
C PRO A 223 -16.64 11.52 13.55
N ALA A 224 -16.23 10.25 13.48
CA ALA A 224 -15.79 9.63 12.24
C ALA A 224 -16.94 9.49 11.24
N VAL A 225 -16.67 9.80 9.97
CA VAL A 225 -17.47 9.28 8.87
C VAL A 225 -17.22 7.78 8.83
N ASN A 226 -18.28 7.00 8.66
CA ASN A 226 -18.23 5.56 8.56
C ASN A 226 -19.24 5.12 7.50
N ASN A 227 -18.75 4.62 6.38
CA ASN A 227 -19.56 4.15 5.27
C ASN A 227 -19.48 2.63 5.08
N CYS A 228 -19.01 1.87 6.09
CA CYS A 228 -18.92 0.41 6.07
C CYS A 228 -20.20 -0.27 5.57
N ALA A 229 -21.38 0.23 5.97
CA ALA A 229 -22.67 -0.31 5.55
C ALA A 229 -22.93 -0.21 4.03
N THR A 230 -22.24 0.69 3.32
CA THR A 230 -22.39 0.92 1.88
C THR A 230 -21.42 0.11 1.03
N LEU A 231 -20.38 -0.48 1.64
CA LEU A 231 -19.37 -1.22 0.90
C LEU A 231 -19.89 -2.57 0.38
N GLY A 232 -21.01 -3.06 0.91
CA GLY A 232 -21.57 -4.37 0.59
C GLY A 232 -20.69 -5.52 1.09
N PRO A 233 -21.13 -6.77 0.88
CA PRO A 233 -20.33 -7.96 1.18
C PRO A 233 -19.16 -8.08 0.21
#